data_AF-A0A5C4VEK9-F1
#
_entry.id   AF-A0A5C4VEK9-F1
#
_cell.length_a   1.000
_cell.length_b   1.000
_cell.length_c   1.000
_cell.angle_alpha   90.00
_cell.angle_beta   90.00
_cell.angle_gamma   90.00
#
_symmetry.space_group_name_H-M   'P 1'
#
loop_
_entity.id
_entity.type
_entity.pdbx_description
1 polymer ?
#
loop_
_entity_poly.entity_id
_entity_poly.type
_entity_poly.pdbx_seq_one_letter_code
_entity_poly.pdbx_strand_id
1 'polypeptide(L)'
;MNEHELITRLDGSEHVSININSDGRLLVAISHEFGYRLAEIRGHGVSITLVFQRDDSEEARHRAAWATHLYRTTGAWWNPCWPPHLQNQPDTVTPAQAGAARIAIHRFERGGGTAPPRAVLLIGAVAALIGAGFALDTPWLALSLAALGVLLLALVPVAGRWVLNGHQRQLARVERFEAQRYYPSPDDARGA
;
A
#
# COMPACT_ATOMS: atom_id res chain seq x y z
N MET A 1 5.52 15.38 -11.06
CA MET A 1 5.99 16.07 -9.84
C MET A 1 7.37 15.54 -9.52
N ASN A 2 8.36 16.42 -9.29
CA ASN A 2 9.72 16.02 -8.94
C ASN A 2 9.86 15.83 -7.42
N GLU A 3 10.86 15.07 -6.96
CA GLU A 3 11.13 14.81 -5.54
C GLU A 3 11.34 16.11 -4.74
N HIS A 4 12.07 17.07 -5.30
CA HIS A 4 12.33 18.35 -4.63
C HIS A 4 11.04 19.14 -4.37
N GLU A 5 10.13 19.14 -5.35
CA GLU A 5 8.82 19.79 -5.21
C GLU A 5 7.96 19.11 -4.15
N LEU A 6 7.99 17.77 -4.10
CA LEU A 6 7.32 17.01 -3.04
C LEU A 6 7.87 17.38 -1.67
N ILE A 7 9.18 17.28 -1.47
CA ILE A 7 9.82 17.48 -0.17
C ILE A 7 9.54 18.89 0.36
N THR A 8 9.54 19.88 -0.52
CA THR A 8 9.20 21.27 -0.14
C THR A 8 7.75 21.42 0.35
N ARG A 9 6.82 20.60 -0.14
CA ARG A 9 5.42 20.57 0.33
C ARG A 9 5.24 19.87 1.69
N LEU A 10 6.24 19.11 2.14
CA LEU A 10 6.24 18.43 3.45
C LEU A 10 6.83 19.37 4.51
N ASP A 11 6.21 20.55 4.64
CA ASP A 11 6.70 21.70 5.42
C ASP A 11 6.52 21.59 6.94
N GLY A 12 5.89 20.51 7.40
CA GLY A 12 5.55 20.28 8.81
C GLY A 12 4.08 20.54 9.11
N SER A 13 3.26 20.91 8.12
CA SER A 13 1.81 21.01 8.26
C SER A 13 1.20 19.69 8.77
N GLU A 14 0.10 19.80 9.52
CA GLU A 14 -0.58 18.61 10.06
C GLU A 14 -1.10 17.70 8.93
N HIS A 15 -1.58 18.30 7.84
CA HIS A 15 -2.11 17.61 6.69
C HIS A 15 -1.54 18.18 5.39
N VAL A 16 -1.14 17.30 4.47
CA VAL A 16 -0.64 17.68 3.15
C VAL A 16 -1.41 16.91 2.08
N SER A 17 -2.01 17.63 1.13
CA SER A 17 -2.77 17.05 0.03
C SER A 17 -2.01 17.19 -1.28
N ILE A 18 -1.83 16.08 -1.98
CA ILE A 18 -1.03 16.02 -3.20
C ILE A 18 -1.86 15.33 -4.28
N ASN A 19 -2.20 16.09 -5.32
CA ASN A 19 -2.82 15.56 -6.52
C ASN A 19 -1.75 14.96 -7.45
N ILE A 20 -1.99 13.73 -7.91
CA ILE A 20 -1.12 13.00 -8.81
C ILE A 20 -1.93 12.42 -9.97
N ASN A 21 -1.34 12.50 -11.16
CA ASN A 21 -1.88 11.89 -12.38
C ASN A 21 -1.15 10.58 -12.74
N SER A 22 -0.24 10.11 -11.88
CA SER A 22 0.71 9.03 -12.15
C SER A 22 0.99 8.18 -10.90
N ASP A 23 1.97 7.27 -10.98
CA ASP A 23 2.36 6.36 -9.89
C ASP A 23 2.74 7.11 -8.60
N GLY A 24 1.94 6.91 -7.54
CA GLY A 24 2.12 7.52 -6.22
C GLY A 24 3.02 6.75 -5.26
N ARG A 25 3.55 5.59 -5.68
CA ARG A 25 4.32 4.68 -4.80
C ARG A 25 5.53 5.36 -4.16
N LEU A 26 6.37 6.00 -4.98
CA LEU A 26 7.56 6.68 -4.47
C LEU A 26 7.20 7.88 -3.59
N LEU A 27 6.12 8.61 -3.92
CA LEU A 27 5.65 9.75 -3.14
C LEU A 27 5.21 9.34 -1.73
N VAL A 28 4.53 8.21 -1.60
CA VAL A 28 4.16 7.65 -0.30
C VAL A 28 5.39 7.25 0.51
N ALA A 29 6.41 6.68 -0.15
CA ALA A 29 7.66 6.32 0.51
C ALA A 29 8.43 7.55 1.00
N ILE A 30 8.60 8.58 0.15
CA ILE A 30 9.22 9.85 0.54
C ILE A 30 8.43 10.47 1.69
N SER A 31 7.11 10.61 1.56
CA SER A 31 6.29 11.22 2.61
C SER A 31 6.44 10.51 3.96
N HIS A 32 6.58 9.18 3.94
CA HIS A 32 6.88 8.40 5.14
C HIS A 32 8.23 8.70 5.77
N GLU A 33 9.29 8.80 4.97
CA GLU A 33 10.62 9.18 5.48
C GLU A 33 10.65 10.60 6.05
N PHE A 34 9.79 11.49 5.54
CA PHE A 34 9.63 12.85 6.07
C PHE A 34 8.59 12.97 7.19
N GLY A 35 8.18 11.85 7.79
CA GLY A 35 7.35 11.83 9.00
C GLY A 35 5.85 11.95 8.76
N TYR A 36 5.36 11.54 7.59
CA TYR A 36 3.94 11.52 7.28
C TYR A 36 3.42 10.10 7.02
N ARG A 37 2.17 9.86 7.40
CA ARG A 37 1.43 8.65 7.04
C ARG A 37 0.34 8.95 6.03
N LEU A 38 0.04 7.98 5.17
CA LEU A 38 -1.06 8.08 4.23
C LEU A 38 -2.39 7.97 4.98
N ALA A 39 -3.13 9.07 5.06
CA ALA A 39 -4.38 9.15 5.79
C ALA A 39 -5.60 8.89 4.89
N GLU A 40 -5.54 9.30 3.63
CA GLU A 40 -6.63 9.11 2.68
C GLU A 40 -6.16 9.10 1.23
N ILE A 41 -6.88 8.37 0.37
CA ILE A 41 -6.76 8.44 -1.08
C ILE A 41 -8.13 8.89 -1.62
N ARG A 42 -8.19 10.09 -2.21
CA ARG A 42 -9.40 10.66 -2.83
C ARG A 42 -9.32 10.58 -4.36
N GLY A 43 -10.48 10.55 -5.01
CA GLY A 43 -10.60 10.56 -6.47
C GLY A 43 -10.63 9.17 -7.10
N HIS A 44 -11.14 9.10 -8.32
CA HIS A 44 -11.26 7.89 -9.14
C HIS A 44 -10.79 8.22 -10.57
N GLY A 45 -10.07 7.29 -11.21
CA GLY A 45 -9.61 7.44 -12.61
C GLY A 45 -8.21 8.04 -12.74
N VAL A 46 -8.05 9.01 -13.65
CA VAL A 46 -6.75 9.51 -14.16
C VAL A 46 -6.01 10.41 -13.16
N SER A 47 -6.71 10.96 -12.18
CA SER A 47 -6.16 11.81 -11.12
C SER A 47 -6.62 11.31 -9.76
N ILE A 48 -5.67 11.07 -8.86
CA ILE A 48 -5.93 10.72 -7.47
C ILE A 48 -5.25 11.74 -6.56
N THR A 49 -5.88 12.06 -5.44
CA THR A 49 -5.31 12.93 -4.40
C THR A 49 -4.90 12.07 -3.23
N LEU A 50 -3.61 12.08 -2.90
CA LEU A 50 -3.08 11.47 -1.69
C LEU A 50 -3.11 12.52 -0.58
N VAL A 51 -3.77 12.20 0.53
CA VAL A 51 -3.80 13.03 1.72
C VAL A 51 -2.91 12.37 2.76
N PHE A 52 -1.88 13.11 3.15
CA PHE A 52 -0.91 12.73 4.15
C PHE A 52 -1.22 13.44 5.46
N GLN A 53 -1.04 12.75 6.57
CA GLN A 53 -1.12 13.30 7.92
C GLN A 53 0.25 13.17 8.58
N ARG A 54 0.68 14.21 9.29
CA ARG A 54 1.91 14.18 10.06
C ARG A 54 1.82 13.11 11.16
N ASP A 55 2.87 12.32 11.29
CA ASP A 55 3.04 11.33 12.34
C ASP A 55 3.92 11.94 13.43
N ASP A 56 3.31 12.27 14.57
CA ASP A 56 3.98 12.95 15.69
C ASP A 56 4.70 11.98 16.65
N SER A 57 4.76 10.69 16.31
CA SER A 57 5.54 9.71 17.08
C SER A 57 7.03 10.08 17.13
N GLU A 58 7.72 9.70 18.22
CA GLU A 58 9.16 9.95 18.36
C GLU A 58 9.96 9.31 17.23
N GLU A 59 9.60 8.09 16.83
CA GLU A 59 10.24 7.37 15.74
C GLU A 59 10.09 8.11 14.40
N ALA A 60 8.88 8.59 14.08
CA ALA A 60 8.62 9.34 12.86
C ALA A 60 9.37 10.69 12.84
N ARG A 61 9.44 11.39 13.98
CA ARG A 61 10.21 12.63 14.12
C ARG A 61 11.70 12.39 13.94
N HIS A 62 12.25 11.33 14.53
CA HIS A 62 13.66 10.97 14.37
C HIS A 62 13.98 10.62 12.91
N ARG A 63 13.14 9.82 12.27
CA ARG A 63 13.25 9.48 10.84
C ARG A 63 13.21 10.73 9.96
N ALA A 64 12.25 11.62 10.18
CA ALA A 64 12.12 12.88 9.44
C ALA A 64 13.34 13.79 9.60
N ALA A 65 13.92 13.85 10.80
CA ALA A 65 15.14 14.62 11.06
C ALA A 65 16.32 14.08 10.24
N TRP A 66 16.52 12.76 10.21
CA TRP A 66 17.55 12.11 9.42
C TRP A 66 17.35 12.29 7.92
N ALA A 67 16.14 12.05 7.42
CA ALA A 67 15.80 12.23 6.01
C ALA A 67 16.05 13.68 5.57
N THR A 68 15.64 14.66 6.39
CA THR A 68 15.87 16.08 6.13
C THR A 68 17.36 16.42 6.15
N HIS A 69 18.11 15.93 7.12
CA HIS A 69 19.54 16.16 7.22
C HIS A 69 20.28 15.65 5.98
N LEU A 70 20.06 14.38 5.60
CA LEU A 70 20.72 13.76 4.46
C LEU A 70 20.28 14.36 3.12
N TYR A 71 19.00 14.72 2.99
CA TYR A 71 18.54 15.40 1.80
C TYR A 71 19.25 16.75 1.61
N ARG A 72 19.46 17.51 2.68
CA ARG A 72 20.15 18.80 2.61
C ARG A 72 21.64 18.68 2.34
N THR A 73 22.30 17.64 2.87
CA THR A 73 23.76 17.48 2.75
C THR A 73 24.19 16.76 1.49
N THR A 74 23.42 15.75 1.03
CA THR A 74 23.81 14.88 -0.09
C THR A 74 22.72 14.74 -1.16
N GLY A 75 21.51 15.21 -0.91
CA GLY A 75 20.34 14.94 -1.76
C GLY A 75 19.78 13.52 -1.63
N ALA A 76 20.44 12.64 -0.87
CA ALA A 76 20.08 11.22 -0.77
C ALA A 76 19.24 10.93 0.49
N TRP A 77 17.99 11.41 0.51
CA TRP A 77 17.03 11.13 1.59
C TRP A 77 16.84 9.63 1.84
N TRP A 78 16.99 8.82 0.79
CA TRP A 78 16.81 7.36 0.80
C TRP A 78 17.97 6.60 1.44
N ASN A 79 19.13 7.22 1.69
CA ASN A 79 20.34 6.53 2.11
C ASN A 79 20.17 5.69 3.40
N PRO A 80 19.42 6.15 4.43
CA PRO A 80 19.20 5.34 5.63
C PRO A 80 18.35 4.10 5.36
N CYS A 81 17.32 4.21 4.52
CA CYS A 81 16.37 3.13 4.27
C CYS A 81 16.75 2.22 3.09
N TRP A 82 17.66 2.67 2.21
CA TRP A 82 18.08 1.92 1.04
C TRP A 82 19.57 2.17 0.68
N PRO A 83 20.50 1.85 1.60
CA PRO A 83 21.91 2.15 1.43
C PRO A 83 22.54 1.37 0.26
N PRO A 84 23.61 1.88 -0.38
CA PRO A 84 24.20 1.30 -1.60
C PRO A 84 24.55 -0.19 -1.51
N HIS A 85 25.02 -0.65 -0.33
CA HIS A 85 25.40 -2.05 -0.12
C HIS A 85 24.21 -3.04 -0.10
N LEU A 86 22.98 -2.54 0.07
CA LEU A 86 21.76 -3.34 -0.01
C LEU A 86 21.11 -3.30 -1.39
N GLN A 87 21.40 -2.31 -2.24
CA GLN A 87 20.66 -2.09 -3.49
C GLN A 87 20.71 -3.27 -4.48
N ASN A 88 21.78 -4.07 -4.43
CA ASN A 88 21.97 -5.23 -5.30
C ASN A 88 21.59 -6.57 -4.66
N GLN A 89 21.09 -6.58 -3.41
CA GLN A 89 20.71 -7.82 -2.74
C GLN A 89 19.29 -8.25 -3.16
N PRO A 90 19.04 -9.55 -3.38
CA PRO A 90 17.80 -10.06 -3.97
C PRO A 90 16.55 -9.84 -3.10
N ASP A 91 16.71 -9.74 -1.78
CA ASP A 91 15.61 -9.57 -0.83
C ASP A 91 15.36 -8.11 -0.42
N THR A 92 16.10 -7.16 -1.01
CA THR A 92 15.99 -5.73 -0.70
C THR A 92 14.69 -5.16 -1.21
N VAL A 93 14.01 -4.39 -0.36
CA VAL A 93 12.75 -3.74 -0.69
C VAL A 93 13.06 -2.30 -1.08
N THR A 94 12.71 -1.89 -2.29
CA THR A 94 12.96 -0.50 -2.72
C THR A 94 11.95 0.45 -2.06
N PRO A 95 12.27 1.75 -1.93
CA PRO A 95 11.32 2.73 -1.40
C PRO A 95 9.98 2.72 -2.16
N ALA A 96 10.01 2.62 -3.49
CA ALA A 96 8.79 2.51 -4.29
C ALA A 96 7.98 1.24 -3.98
N GLN A 97 8.63 0.10 -3.72
CA GLN A 97 7.92 -1.12 -3.31
C GLN A 97 7.30 -0.97 -1.91
N ALA A 98 8.01 -0.35 -0.97
CA ALA A 98 7.48 -0.06 0.36
C ALA A 98 6.27 0.89 0.30
N GLY A 99 6.34 1.94 -0.52
CA GLY A 99 5.22 2.84 -0.77
C GLY A 99 4.03 2.15 -1.42
N ALA A 100 4.26 1.22 -2.36
CA ALA A 100 3.21 0.38 -2.93
C ALA A 100 2.53 -0.50 -1.88
N ALA A 101 3.31 -1.12 -1.00
CA ALA A 101 2.80 -1.95 0.08
C ALA A 101 1.97 -1.11 1.07
N ARG A 102 2.42 0.10 1.43
CA ARG A 102 1.67 1.05 2.27
C ARG A 102 0.34 1.47 1.66
N ILE A 103 0.30 1.75 0.36
CA ILE A 103 -0.96 2.03 -0.36
C ILE A 103 -1.90 0.81 -0.31
N ALA A 104 -1.36 -0.39 -0.52
CA ALA A 104 -2.15 -1.62 -0.50
C ALA A 104 -2.73 -1.92 0.89
N ILE A 105 -1.94 -1.72 1.95
CA ILE A 105 -2.38 -1.81 3.35
C ILE A 105 -3.51 -0.81 3.62
N HIS A 106 -3.31 0.46 3.26
CA HIS A 106 -4.31 1.50 3.44
C HIS A 106 -5.64 1.17 2.74
N ARG A 107 -5.59 0.69 1.49
CA ARG A 107 -6.78 0.27 0.75
C ARG A 107 -7.48 -0.92 1.38
N PHE A 108 -6.73 -1.87 1.93
CA PHE A 108 -7.30 -3.03 2.63
C PHE A 108 -8.03 -2.58 3.90
N GLU A 109 -7.40 -1.74 4.73
CA GLU A 109 -8.00 -1.24 5.98
C GLU A 109 -9.26 -0.40 5.72
N ARG A 110 -9.18 0.54 4.76
CA ARG A 110 -10.29 1.44 4.44
C ARG A 110 -11.39 0.78 3.61
N GLY A 111 -11.05 -0.24 2.82
CA GLY A 111 -11.98 -0.98 1.96
C GLY A 111 -12.75 -2.10 2.68
N GLY A 112 -12.66 -2.23 4.00
CA GLY A 112 -13.35 -3.28 4.76
C GLY A 112 -12.71 -4.66 4.64
N GLY A 113 -11.41 -4.70 4.31
CA GLY A 113 -10.59 -5.90 4.30
C GLY A 113 -11.07 -6.99 3.33
N THR A 114 -11.67 -8.04 3.88
CA THR A 114 -12.16 -9.20 3.11
C THR A 114 -13.61 -9.03 2.62
N ALA A 115 -14.31 -7.98 3.04
CA ALA A 115 -15.73 -7.81 2.77
C ALA A 115 -16.06 -7.62 1.27
N PRO A 116 -15.35 -6.78 0.49
CA PRO A 116 -15.71 -6.55 -0.92
C PRO A 116 -15.69 -7.83 -1.81
N PRO A 117 -14.62 -8.64 -1.83
CA PRO A 117 -14.61 -9.84 -2.66
C PRO A 117 -15.63 -10.88 -2.20
N ARG A 118 -15.90 -10.97 -0.88
CA ARG A 118 -16.97 -11.82 -0.35
C ARG A 118 -18.34 -11.35 -0.82
N ALA A 119 -18.61 -10.05 -0.76
CA ALA A 119 -19.88 -9.48 -1.21
C ALA A 119 -20.12 -9.75 -2.69
N VAL A 120 -19.10 -9.56 -3.55
CA VAL A 120 -19.21 -9.85 -5.00
C VAL A 120 -19.54 -11.32 -5.25
N LEU A 121 -18.87 -12.25 -4.56
CA LEU A 121 -19.15 -13.69 -4.70
C LEU A 121 -20.55 -14.05 -4.21
N LEU A 122 -20.99 -13.49 -3.08
CA LEU A 122 -22.32 -13.73 -2.53
C LEU A 122 -23.42 -13.17 -3.43
N ILE A 123 -23.28 -11.94 -3.92
CA ILE A 123 -24.23 -11.31 -4.85
C ILE A 123 -24.30 -12.13 -6.15
N GLY A 124 -23.14 -12.53 -6.70
CA GLY A 124 -23.09 -13.38 -7.88
C GLY A 124 -23.74 -14.74 -7.66
N ALA A 125 -23.53 -15.36 -6.50
CA ALA A 125 -24.16 -16.62 -6.14
C ALA A 125 -25.69 -16.49 -6.07
N VAL A 126 -26.19 -15.46 -5.39
CA VAL A 126 -27.63 -15.18 -5.30
C VAL A 126 -28.24 -14.94 -6.68
N ALA A 127 -27.59 -14.13 -7.51
CA ALA A 127 -28.05 -13.87 -8.88
C ALA A 127 -28.10 -15.16 -9.73
N ALA A 128 -27.09 -16.03 -9.62
CA ALA A 128 -27.04 -17.30 -10.33
C ALA A 128 -28.17 -18.25 -9.87
N LEU A 129 -28.43 -18.34 -8.56
CA LEU A 129 -29.50 -19.18 -8.02
C LEU A 129 -30.90 -18.66 -8.40
N ILE A 130 -31.11 -17.34 -8.38
CA ILE A 130 -32.36 -16.73 -8.87
C ILE A 130 -32.52 -17.02 -10.37
N GLY A 131 -31.47 -16.82 -11.16
CA GLY A 131 -31.47 -17.13 -12.59
C GLY A 131 -31.79 -18.60 -12.88
N ALA A 132 -31.29 -19.53 -12.07
CA ALA A 132 -31.63 -20.95 -12.19
C ALA A 132 -33.13 -21.21 -11.97
N GLY A 133 -33.76 -20.49 -11.03
CA GLY A 133 -35.20 -20.57 -10.79
C GLY A 133 -36.06 -20.03 -11.94
N PHE A 134 -35.56 -19.04 -12.70
CA PHE A 134 -36.22 -18.57 -13.92
C PHE A 134 -35.96 -19.46 -15.14
N ALA A 135 -34.90 -20.26 -15.13
CA ALA A 135 -34.51 -21.12 -16.25
C ALA A 135 -35.08 -22.55 -16.15
N LEU A 136 -36.10 -22.80 -15.33
CA LEU A 136 -36.65 -24.14 -15.09
C LEU A 136 -37.16 -24.83 -16.37
N ASP A 137 -37.59 -24.06 -17.37
CA ASP A 137 -38.02 -24.57 -18.67
C ASP A 137 -36.86 -25.14 -19.52
N THR A 138 -35.61 -24.82 -19.16
CA THR A 138 -34.40 -25.29 -19.83
C THR A 138 -33.49 -25.97 -18.81
N PRO A 139 -33.62 -27.30 -18.58
CA PRO A 139 -33.02 -27.97 -17.43
C PRO A 139 -31.48 -27.88 -17.41
N TRP A 140 -30.82 -27.88 -18.57
CA TRP A 140 -29.36 -27.69 -18.64
C TRP A 140 -28.91 -26.29 -18.23
N LEU A 141 -29.67 -25.26 -18.58
CA LEU A 141 -29.39 -23.90 -18.15
C LEU A 141 -29.64 -23.73 -16.65
N ALA A 142 -30.75 -24.25 -16.12
CA ALA A 142 -31.02 -24.24 -14.68
C ALA A 142 -29.92 -24.94 -13.88
N LEU A 143 -29.50 -26.14 -14.32
CA LEU A 143 -28.44 -26.90 -13.64
C LEU A 143 -27.08 -26.19 -13.67
N SER A 144 -26.70 -25.61 -14.81
CA SER A 144 -25.43 -24.88 -14.92
C SER A 144 -25.41 -23.63 -14.03
N LEU A 145 -26.51 -22.87 -13.97
CA LEU A 145 -26.63 -21.70 -13.09
C LEU A 145 -26.64 -22.08 -11.61
N ALA A 146 -27.33 -23.16 -11.24
CA ALA A 146 -27.31 -23.68 -9.88
C ALA A 146 -25.89 -24.14 -9.47
N ALA A 147 -25.20 -24.88 -10.35
CA ALA A 147 -23.82 -25.30 -10.13
C ALA A 147 -22.87 -24.11 -9.98
N LEU A 148 -23.03 -23.06 -10.80
CA LEU A 148 -22.27 -21.82 -10.67
C LEU A 148 -22.54 -21.13 -9.33
N GLY A 149 -23.79 -21.05 -8.89
CA GLY A 149 -24.15 -20.47 -7.60
C GLY A 149 -23.48 -21.20 -6.42
N VAL A 150 -23.52 -22.53 -6.42
CA VAL A 150 -22.85 -23.36 -5.41
C VAL A 150 -21.33 -23.17 -5.45
N LEU A 151 -20.74 -23.12 -6.65
CA LEU A 151 -19.30 -22.88 -6.82
C LEU A 151 -18.89 -21.51 -6.25
N LEU A 152 -19.65 -20.46 -6.54
CA LEU A 152 -19.38 -19.11 -6.03
C LEU A 152 -19.45 -19.06 -4.50
N LEU A 153 -20.43 -19.74 -3.88
CA LEU A 153 -20.51 -19.88 -2.42
C LEU A 153 -19.30 -20.63 -1.85
N ALA A 154 -18.87 -21.71 -2.49
CA ALA A 154 -17.69 -22.48 -2.08
C ALA A 154 -16.39 -21.67 -2.16
N LEU A 155 -16.31 -20.69 -3.07
CA LEU A 155 -15.14 -19.81 -3.22
C LEU A 155 -15.06 -18.68 -2.18
N VAL A 156 -16.14 -18.36 -1.46
CA VAL A 156 -16.16 -17.30 -0.44
C VAL A 156 -15.05 -17.44 0.62
N PRO A 157 -14.86 -18.60 1.29
CA PRO A 157 -13.78 -18.76 2.27
C PRO A 157 -12.39 -18.67 1.63
N VAL A 158 -12.24 -19.17 0.39
CA VAL A 158 -10.98 -19.12 -0.36
C VAL A 158 -10.60 -17.68 -0.66
N ALA A 159 -11.53 -16.88 -1.18
CA ALA A 159 -11.30 -15.46 -1.46
C ALA A 159 -10.89 -14.69 -0.20
N GLY A 160 -11.52 -14.95 0.95
CA GLY A 160 -11.14 -14.36 2.23
C GLY A 160 -9.68 -14.68 2.61
N ARG A 161 -9.27 -15.95 2.52
CA ARG A 161 -7.89 -16.37 2.80
C ARG A 161 -6.88 -15.76 1.85
N TRP A 162 -7.19 -15.70 0.55
CA TRP A 162 -6.33 -15.09 -0.45
C TRP A 162 -6.04 -13.61 -0.17
N VAL A 163 -7.08 -12.85 0.19
CA VAL A 163 -6.94 -11.41 0.49
C VAL A 163 -6.13 -11.22 1.77
N LEU A 164 -6.38 -12.02 2.82
CA LEU A 164 -5.61 -11.96 4.07
C LEU A 164 -4.13 -12.31 3.85
N ASN A 165 -3.85 -13.37 3.10
CA ASN A 165 -2.47 -13.75 2.75
C ASN A 165 -1.80 -12.64 1.93
N GLY A 166 -2.54 -12.01 1.02
CA GLY A 166 -2.07 -10.85 0.26
C GLY A 166 -1.71 -9.68 1.19
N HIS A 167 -2.57 -9.35 2.14
CA HIS A 167 -2.35 -8.30 3.13
C HIS A 167 -1.12 -8.58 4.02
N GLN A 168 -0.99 -9.81 4.54
CA GLN A 168 0.18 -10.24 5.32
C GLN A 168 1.49 -10.10 4.54
N ARG A 169 1.49 -10.41 3.24
CA ARG A 169 2.66 -10.20 2.37
C ARG A 169 3.02 -8.72 2.25
N GLN A 170 2.04 -7.81 2.22
CA GLN A 170 2.33 -6.37 2.18
C GLN A 170 2.88 -5.88 3.52
N LEU A 171 2.34 -6.34 4.64
CA LEU A 171 2.88 -6.05 5.97
C LEU A 171 4.33 -6.52 6.09
N ALA A 172 4.61 -7.76 5.72
CA ALA A 172 5.97 -8.32 5.75
C ALA A 172 6.95 -7.55 4.85
N ARG A 173 6.48 -6.97 3.72
CA ARG A 173 7.33 -6.12 2.87
C ARG A 173 7.67 -4.80 3.54
N VAL A 174 6.70 -4.17 4.20
CA VAL A 174 6.95 -2.93 4.96
C VAL A 174 7.89 -3.23 6.12
N GLU A 175 7.65 -4.30 6.88
CA GLU A 175 8.52 -4.71 7.99
C GLU A 175 9.96 -4.96 7.53
N ARG A 176 10.16 -5.69 6.42
CA ARG A 176 11.49 -5.86 5.83
C ARG A 176 12.13 -4.54 5.42
N PHE A 177 11.36 -3.61 4.86
CA PHE A 177 11.87 -2.29 4.48
C PHE A 177 12.31 -1.49 5.71
N GLU A 178 11.52 -1.49 6.79
CA GLU A 178 11.91 -0.85 8.04
C GLU A 178 13.15 -1.52 8.66
N ALA A 179 13.26 -2.85 8.59
CA ALA A 179 14.42 -3.61 9.08
C ALA A 179 15.71 -3.37 8.28
N GLN A 180 15.61 -2.94 7.01
CA GLN A 180 16.76 -2.53 6.20
C GLN A 180 17.32 -1.17 6.62
N ARG A 181 16.60 -0.42 7.47
CA ARG A 181 17.03 0.93 7.84
C ARG A 181 18.28 0.88 8.71
N TYR A 182 19.28 1.62 8.29
CA TYR A 182 20.53 1.81 9.00
C TYR A 182 20.78 3.31 9.20
N TYR A 183 20.85 3.74 10.45
CA TYR A 183 21.27 5.08 10.80
C TYR A 183 22.78 5.01 11.12
N PRO A 184 23.65 5.58 10.27
CA PRO A 184 25.08 5.58 10.56
C PRO A 184 25.31 6.33 11.88
N SER A 185 26.03 5.68 12.79
CA SER A 185 26.52 6.33 14.00
C SER A 185 27.63 7.33 13.62
N PRO A 186 27.88 8.38 14.43
CA PRO A 186 28.99 9.30 14.19
C PRO A 186 30.36 8.62 14.06
N ASP A 187 30.51 7.41 14.63
CA ASP A 187 31.75 6.63 14.56
C ASP A 187 31.94 5.92 13.22
N ASP A 188 30.86 5.60 12.50
CA ASP A 188 30.93 5.03 11.15
C ASP A 188 31.52 6.02 10.13
N ALA A 189 31.40 7.33 10.40
CA ALA A 189 31.99 8.40 9.59
C ALA A 189 33.51 8.59 9.82
N ARG A 190 34.08 7.98 10.86
CA ARG A 190 35.52 8.08 11.21
C ARG A 190 36.37 6.93 10.64
N GLY A 191 35.75 5.90 10.09
CA GLY A 191 36.40 4.67 9.63
C GLY A 191 36.42 4.44 8.12
N ALA A 192 36.08 5.45 7.31
CA ALA A 192 36.12 5.40 5.84
C ALA A 192 37.31 6.19 5.28
#